data_AF-A0A2S6AI57-F1
#
_entry.id   AF-A0A2S6AI57-F1
#
_cell.length_a   1.000
_cell.length_b   1.000
_cell.length_c   1.000
_cell.angle_alpha   90.00
_cell.angle_beta   90.00
_cell.angle_gamma   90.00
#
_symmetry.space_group_name_H-M   'P 1'
#
loop_
_entity.id
_entity.type
_entity.pdbx_description
1 polymer ?
#
loop_
_entity_poly.entity_id
_entity_poly.type
_entity_poly.pdbx_seq_one_letter_code
_entity_poly.pdbx_strand_id
1 'polypeptide(L)'
;MTESDQMFVVGKDGAPRGMVDVDRLQSDATLLMYEMAAAAGNDAAVDRIGIEWAARLDPDAMGYTAAGALSLMTRNILAPLLEVLDRALPELKFREKLAECRDDAARTLGGGR
;
A
#
# COMPACT_ATOMS: atom_id res chain seq x y z
N MET A 1 26.54 0.55 15.68
CA MET A 1 26.45 0.09 14.28
C MET A 1 25.32 -0.91 14.27
N THR A 2 24.10 -0.47 13.98
CA THR A 2 22.96 -1.37 13.81
C THR A 2 23.20 -2.17 12.54
N GLU A 3 23.14 -3.49 12.64
CA GLU A 3 23.15 -4.38 11.48
C GLU A 3 21.99 -3.98 10.56
N SER A 4 22.29 -3.69 9.29
CA SER A 4 21.26 -3.48 8.26
C SER A 4 20.65 -4.86 7.97
N ASP A 5 19.35 -5.01 8.19
CA ASP A 5 18.64 -6.25 7.88
C ASP A 5 18.46 -6.34 6.36
N GLN A 6 19.26 -7.22 5.74
CA GLN A 6 19.33 -7.36 4.28
C GLN A 6 18.67 -8.67 3.84
N MET A 7 17.74 -8.59 2.90
CA MET A 7 17.10 -9.75 2.29
C MET A 7 17.53 -9.92 0.84
N PHE A 8 17.88 -11.14 0.45
CA PHE A 8 18.12 -11.48 -0.95
C PHE A 8 16.81 -11.86 -1.64
N VAL A 9 16.50 -11.18 -2.74
CA VAL A 9 15.39 -11.56 -3.62
C VAL A 9 15.91 -12.62 -4.57
N VAL A 10 15.28 -13.78 -4.58
CA VAL A 10 15.70 -14.94 -5.38
C VAL A 10 14.67 -15.21 -6.48
N GLY A 11 15.16 -15.42 -7.69
CA GLY A 11 14.37 -15.84 -8.84
C GLY A 11 13.81 -17.26 -8.68
N LYS A 12 12.86 -17.62 -9.54
CA LYS A 12 12.26 -18.97 -9.54
C LYS A 12 13.27 -20.09 -9.83
N ASP A 13 14.40 -19.74 -10.42
CA ASP A 13 15.55 -20.60 -10.72
C ASP A 13 16.56 -20.69 -9.57
N GLY A 14 16.31 -20.04 -8.45
CA GLY A 14 17.26 -19.97 -7.34
C GLY A 14 18.37 -18.94 -7.51
N ALA A 15 18.39 -18.19 -8.62
CA ALA A 15 19.40 -17.16 -8.85
C ALA A 15 19.07 -15.87 -8.08
N PRO A 16 20.06 -15.22 -7.44
CA PRO A 16 19.83 -13.93 -6.79
C PRO A 16 19.49 -12.87 -7.84
N ARG A 17 18.36 -12.17 -7.64
CA ARG A 17 17.89 -11.07 -8.49
C ARG A 17 18.23 -9.70 -7.92
N GLY A 18 18.38 -9.62 -6.60
CA GLY A 18 18.71 -8.36 -5.94
C GLY A 18 18.86 -8.54 -4.43
N MET A 19 19.19 -7.43 -3.79
CA MET A 19 19.31 -7.31 -2.34
C MET A 19 18.45 -6.13 -1.89
N VAL A 20 17.57 -6.35 -0.93
CA VAL A 20 16.68 -5.34 -0.36
C VAL A 20 17.18 -5.00 1.04
N ASP A 21 17.36 -3.71 1.28
CA ASP A 21 17.57 -3.16 2.62
C ASP A 21 16.19 -2.95 3.26
N VAL A 22 15.89 -3.73 4.30
CA VAL A 22 14.57 -3.76 4.96
C VAL A 22 14.26 -2.43 5.65
N ASP A 23 15.26 -1.78 6.25
CA ASP A 23 15.09 -0.49 6.92
C ASP A 23 14.75 0.60 5.89
N ARG A 24 15.43 0.57 4.75
CA ARG A 24 15.14 1.47 3.64
C ARG A 24 13.75 1.21 3.07
N LEU A 25 13.38 -0.05 2.86
CA LEU A 25 12.06 -0.42 2.36
C LEU A 25 10.95 0.11 3.27
N GLN A 26 11.11 -0.05 4.59
CA GLN A 26 10.13 0.43 5.57
C GLN A 26 10.03 1.96 5.56
N SER A 27 11.17 2.65 5.44
CA SER A 27 11.23 4.11 5.35
C SER A 27 10.52 4.61 4.09
N ASP A 28 10.86 4.03 2.93
CA ASP A 28 10.27 4.37 1.64
C ASP A 28 8.77 4.11 1.61
N ALA A 29 8.32 2.96 2.14
CA ALA A 29 6.91 2.62 2.26
C ALA A 29 6.14 3.60 3.16
N THR A 30 6.77 4.07 4.23
CA THR A 30 6.16 5.05 5.15
C THR A 30 6.00 6.41 4.48
N LEU A 31 7.01 6.87 3.73
CA LEU A 31 6.94 8.13 2.99
C LEU A 31 5.88 8.07 1.89
N LEU A 32 5.91 7.02 1.07
CA LEU A 32 4.91 6.81 0.01
C LEU A 32 3.49 6.78 0.59
N MET A 33 3.28 6.10 1.73
CA MET A 33 1.99 6.08 2.42
C MET A 33 1.51 7.51 2.76
N TYR A 34 2.34 8.33 3.40
CA TYR A 34 1.92 9.66 3.83
C TYR A 34 1.70 10.62 2.65
N GLU A 35 2.53 10.55 1.62
CA GLU A 35 2.34 11.36 0.41
C GLU A 35 1.02 11.03 -0.29
N MET A 36 0.73 9.74 -0.47
CA MET A 36 -0.53 9.27 -1.05
C MET A 36 -1.74 9.67 -0.18
N ALA A 37 -1.62 9.55 1.15
CA ALA A 37 -2.68 9.92 2.08
C ALA A 37 -2.97 11.43 2.03
N ALA A 38 -1.93 12.27 1.97
CA ALA A 38 -2.06 13.72 1.88
C ALA A 38 -2.68 14.17 0.55
N ALA A 39 -2.46 13.40 -0.52
CA ALA A 39 -3.04 13.66 -1.84
C ALA A 39 -4.46 13.06 -2.02
N ALA A 40 -5.01 12.38 -1.01
CA ALA A 40 -6.31 11.72 -1.12
C ALA A 40 -7.42 12.70 -1.57
N GLY A 41 -8.20 12.31 -2.57
CA GLY A 41 -9.21 13.15 -3.20
C GLY A 41 -8.69 14.02 -4.36
N ASN A 42 -7.40 13.95 -4.68
CA ASN A 42 -6.79 14.54 -5.87
C ASN A 42 -6.06 13.47 -6.68
N ASP A 43 -6.81 12.79 -7.56
CA ASP A 43 -6.32 11.65 -8.34
C ASP A 43 -5.07 12.00 -9.18
N ALA A 44 -5.03 13.20 -9.78
CA ALA A 44 -3.88 13.63 -10.55
C ALA A 44 -2.60 13.79 -9.70
N ALA A 45 -2.74 14.17 -8.43
CA ALA A 45 -1.61 14.24 -7.51
C ALA A 45 -1.16 12.84 -7.07
N VAL A 46 -2.11 11.93 -6.81
CA VAL A 46 -1.83 10.52 -6.50
C VAL A 46 -1.08 9.85 -7.65
N ASP A 47 -1.53 10.03 -8.89
CA ASP A 47 -0.88 9.48 -10.08
C ASP A 47 0.55 10.00 -10.24
N ARG A 48 0.74 11.31 -10.07
CA ARG A 48 2.08 11.92 -10.15
C ARG A 48 3.02 11.34 -9.09
N ILE A 49 2.58 11.20 -7.83
CA ILE A 49 3.38 10.59 -6.77
C ILE A 49 3.75 9.15 -7.17
N GLY A 50 2.79 8.37 -7.66
CA GLY A 50 3.04 7.00 -8.14
C GLY A 50 4.11 6.94 -9.23
N ILE A 51 4.06 7.86 -10.20
CA ILE A 51 5.05 7.96 -11.28
C ILE A 51 6.44 8.34 -10.73
N GLU A 52 6.51 9.31 -9.82
CA GLU A 52 7.77 9.76 -9.22
C GLU A 52 8.45 8.63 -8.44
N TRP A 53 7.69 7.84 -7.67
CA TRP A 53 8.21 6.69 -6.94
C TRP A 53 8.61 5.54 -7.86
N ALA A 54 7.82 5.24 -8.89
CA ALA A 54 8.15 4.22 -9.88
C ALA A 54 9.39 4.58 -10.71
N ALA A 55 9.69 5.87 -10.93
CA ALA A 55 10.91 6.31 -11.60
C ALA A 55 12.15 6.23 -10.69
N ARG A 56 11.97 6.19 -9.37
CA ARG A 56 13.06 6.25 -8.37
C ARG A 56 13.54 4.88 -7.91
N LEU A 57 12.67 3.88 -7.97
CA LEU A 57 12.92 2.51 -7.52
C LEU A 57 12.98 1.54 -8.71
N ASP A 58 13.72 0.45 -8.56
CA ASP A 58 13.58 -0.66 -9.50
C ASP A 58 12.18 -1.32 -9.35
N PRO A 59 11.68 -2.04 -10.36
CA PRO A 59 10.32 -2.58 -10.34
C PRO A 59 10.03 -3.52 -9.16
N ASP A 60 11.00 -4.34 -8.74
CA ASP A 60 10.80 -5.29 -7.64
C ASP A 60 10.74 -4.50 -6.30
N ALA A 61 11.66 -3.58 -6.08
CA ALA A 61 11.67 -2.70 -4.90
C ALA A 61 10.41 -1.82 -4.83
N MET A 62 9.93 -1.29 -5.96
CA MET A 62 8.68 -0.52 -6.03
C MET A 62 7.48 -1.39 -5.61
N GLY A 63 7.42 -2.63 -6.07
CA GLY A 63 6.36 -3.57 -5.69
C GLY A 63 6.31 -3.83 -4.19
N TYR A 64 7.46 -4.10 -3.57
CA TYR A 64 7.55 -4.28 -2.11
C TYR A 64 7.23 -2.99 -1.35
N THR A 65 7.70 -1.84 -1.83
CA THR A 65 7.45 -0.53 -1.22
C THR A 65 5.96 -0.19 -1.24
N ALA A 66 5.30 -0.39 -2.38
CA ALA A 66 3.86 -0.16 -2.54
C ALA A 66 3.02 -1.10 -1.65
N ALA A 67 3.40 -2.38 -1.57
CA ALA A 67 2.73 -3.33 -0.67
C ALA A 67 2.89 -2.94 0.81
N GLY A 68 4.09 -2.51 1.20
CA GLY A 68 4.36 -1.96 2.53
C GLY A 68 3.51 -0.72 2.81
N ALA A 69 3.50 0.24 1.88
CA ALA A 69 2.74 1.48 1.99
C ALA A 69 1.24 1.21 2.13
N LEU A 70 0.70 0.25 1.37
CA LEU A 70 -0.71 -0.15 1.46
C LEU A 70 -1.05 -0.77 2.82
N SER A 71 -0.18 -1.65 3.34
CA SER A 71 -0.36 -2.25 4.67
C SER A 71 -0.33 -1.17 5.76
N LEU A 72 0.62 -0.23 5.67
CA LEU A 72 0.72 0.90 6.60
C LEU A 72 -0.48 1.85 6.49
N MET A 73 -0.91 2.21 5.28
CA MET A 73 -2.10 3.03 5.02
C MET A 73 -3.33 2.43 5.69
N THR A 74 -3.51 1.12 5.52
CA THR A 74 -4.67 0.40 6.07
C THR A 74 -4.68 0.45 7.59
N ARG A 75 -3.53 0.24 8.23
CA ARG A 75 -3.40 0.16 9.69
C ARG A 75 -3.35 1.51 10.38
N ASN A 76 -2.65 2.47 9.80
CA ASN A 76 -2.27 3.71 10.47
C ASN A 76 -3.12 4.90 10.03
N ILE A 77 -3.81 4.81 8.88
CA ILE A 77 -4.68 5.87 8.37
C ILE A 77 -6.13 5.40 8.30
N LEU A 78 -6.42 4.36 7.52
CA LEU A 78 -7.79 3.92 7.29
C LEU A 78 -8.46 3.37 8.56
N ALA A 79 -7.77 2.51 9.32
CA ALA A 79 -8.33 1.96 10.55
C ALA A 79 -8.74 3.03 11.58
N PRO A 80 -7.89 4.01 11.97
CA PRO A 80 -8.30 5.05 12.91
C PRO A 80 -9.36 6.01 12.34
N LEU A 81 -9.35 6.28 11.02
CA LEU A 81 -10.44 7.04 10.40
C LEU A 81 -11.78 6.31 10.51
N LEU A 82 -11.80 5.00 10.28
CA LEU A 82 -12.99 4.18 10.45
C LEU A 82 -13.43 4.12 11.92
N GLU A 83 -12.50 4.09 12.88
CA GLU A 83 -12.85 4.17 14.31
C GLU A 83 -13.52 5.50 14.67
N VAL A 84 -13.08 6.61 14.08
CA VAL A 84 -13.73 7.92 14.25
C VAL A 84 -15.14 7.88 13.64
N LEU A 85 -15.29 7.34 12.43
CA LEU A 85 -16.58 7.21 11.76
C LEU A 85 -17.55 6.30 12.51
N ASP A 86 -17.07 5.17 13.05
CA ASP A 86 -17.88 4.23 13.84
C ASP A 86 -18.43 4.90 15.11
N ARG A 87 -17.73 5.90 15.67
CA ARG A 87 -18.19 6.70 16.82
C ARG A 87 -19.12 7.84 16.41
N ALA A 88 -18.84 8.50 15.29
CA ALA A 88 -19.58 9.69 14.86
C ALA A 88 -20.92 9.33 14.17
N LEU A 89 -20.94 8.23 13.41
CA LEU A 89 -22.05 7.82 12.55
C LEU A 89 -22.24 6.29 12.61
N PRO A 90 -22.53 5.73 13.81
CA PRO A 90 -22.57 4.27 14.03
C PRO A 90 -23.61 3.55 13.15
N GLU A 91 -24.69 4.23 12.77
CA GLU A 91 -25.75 3.69 11.92
C GLU A 91 -25.30 3.42 10.48
N LEU A 92 -24.26 4.09 9.99
CA LEU A 92 -23.76 3.92 8.64
C LEU A 92 -22.90 2.65 8.46
N LYS A 93 -22.35 2.11 9.56
CA LYS A 93 -21.61 0.84 9.58
C LYS A 93 -20.59 0.69 8.44
N PHE A 94 -19.67 1.65 8.32
CA PHE A 94 -18.75 1.75 7.18
C PHE A 94 -17.94 0.48 6.88
N ARG A 95 -17.57 -0.28 7.91
CA ARG A 95 -16.82 -1.54 7.72
C ARG A 95 -17.64 -2.61 7.01
N GLU A 96 -18.92 -2.73 7.32
CA GLU A 96 -19.85 -3.65 6.64
C GLU A 96 -20.00 -3.22 5.17
N LYS A 97 -20.19 -1.92 4.92
CA LYS A 97 -20.29 -1.37 3.56
C LYS A 97 -19.04 -1.63 2.72
N LEU A 98 -17.84 -1.49 3.28
CA LEU A 98 -16.61 -1.82 2.56
C LEU A 98 -16.53 -3.31 2.20
N ALA A 99 -17.03 -4.20 3.05
CA ALA A 99 -17.13 -5.63 2.74
C ALA A 99 -18.14 -5.90 1.62
N GLU A 100 -19.29 -5.23 1.63
CA GLU A 100 -20.28 -5.28 0.54
C GLU A 100 -19.64 -4.82 -0.79
N CYS A 101 -18.92 -3.69 -0.79
CA CYS A 101 -18.22 -3.18 -1.97
C CYS A 101 -17.19 -4.18 -2.52
N ARG A 102 -16.45 -4.88 -1.65
CA ARG A 102 -15.54 -5.96 -2.06
C ARG A 102 -16.29 -7.08 -2.76
N ASP A 103 -17.39 -7.53 -2.18
CA ASP A 103 -18.19 -8.65 -2.71
C ASP A 103 -18.86 -8.28 -4.05
N ASP A 104 -19.29 -7.03 -4.19
CA ASP A 104 -19.80 -6.47 -5.44
C ASP A 104 -18.70 -6.35 -6.51
N ALA A 105 -17.51 -5.89 -6.14
CA ALA A 105 -16.37 -5.84 -7.06
C ALA A 105 -15.96 -7.24 -7.55
N ALA A 106 -15.92 -8.23 -6.65
CA ALA A 106 -15.65 -9.62 -7.03
C ALA A 106 -16.68 -10.17 -8.03
N ARG A 107 -17.95 -9.79 -7.89
CA ARG A 107 -19.04 -10.21 -8.79
C ARG A 107 -19.00 -9.52 -10.15
N THR A 108 -18.68 -8.23 -10.17
CA THR A 108 -18.79 -7.39 -11.38
C THR A 108 -17.50 -7.34 -12.19
N LEU A 109 -16.34 -7.43 -11.56
CA LEU A 109 -15.03 -7.41 -12.22
C LEU A 109 -14.48 -8.82 -12.49
N GLY A 110 -14.94 -9.83 -11.74
CA GLY A 110 -14.52 -11.23 -11.89
C GLY A 110 -15.18 -12.00 -13.05
N GLY A 111 -16.07 -11.37 -13.82
CA GLY A 111 -16.91 -12.00 -14.86
C GLY A 111 -16.39 -11.94 -16.30
N GLY A 112 -15.13 -11.57 -16.54
CA GLY A 112 -14.51 -11.57 -17.87
C GLY A 112 -13.76 -12.87 -18.17
N ARG A 113 -14.47 -13.93 -18.53
CA ARG A 113 -13.93 -15.06 -19.31
C ARG A 113 -14.87 -15.37 -20.46
#